data_AF-A0A933WBY0-F1
#
_entry.id   AF-A0A933WBY0-F1
#
_cell.length_a   1.000
_cell.length_b   1.000
_cell.length_c   1.000
_cell.angle_alpha   90.00
_cell.angle_beta   90.00
_cell.angle_gamma   90.00
#
_symmetry.space_group_name_H-M   'P 1'
#
loop_
_entity.id
_entity.type
_entity.pdbx_description
1 polymer ?
#
loop_
_entity_poly.entity_id
_entity_poly.type
_entity_poly.pdbx_seq_one_letter_code
_entity_poly.pdbx_strand_id
1 'polypeptide(L)'
;FSKTAYDRLPAAVRKLERDAQTVCIHLRLRKTTARIAAEMNIAPDEASRLEELVRRTLIATGNYDLIADPQFVQIGEEGAAEPAAGGAGDEDRILAGEFLRALKSSLASLAPGERRILHLFFGLKMTANSILDFQQRSELDIEVGGKPVKTPADVFSAVEKALKKLLGALTDETPIGRGTLTVKGLKEVLDQTGVEAA
;
A
#
# COMPACT_ATOMS: atom_id res chain seq x y z
N PHE A 1 24.40 10.45 -7.34
CA PHE A 1 23.34 11.48 -7.50
C PHE A 1 23.89 12.88 -7.20
N SER A 2 23.28 13.93 -7.76
CA SER A 2 23.69 15.33 -7.51
C SER A 2 23.40 15.77 -6.07
N LYS A 3 24.14 16.76 -5.55
CA LYS A 3 23.92 17.35 -4.21
C LYS A 3 22.47 17.81 -4.03
N THR A 4 21.90 18.43 -5.07
CA THR A 4 20.51 18.88 -5.15
C THR A 4 19.48 17.77 -4.93
N ALA A 5 19.76 16.53 -5.36
CA ALA A 5 18.83 15.41 -5.16
C ALA A 5 18.72 15.02 -3.68
N TYR A 6 19.83 15.07 -2.93
CA TYR A 6 19.86 14.80 -1.50
C TYR A 6 19.27 15.95 -0.67
N ASP A 7 19.45 17.20 -1.09
CA ASP A 7 18.88 18.37 -0.39
C ASP A 7 17.34 18.41 -0.49
N ARG A 8 16.77 17.84 -1.55
CA ARG A 8 15.31 17.70 -1.79
C ARG A 8 14.68 16.48 -1.11
N LEU A 9 15.43 15.75 -0.28
CA LEU A 9 14.87 14.66 0.52
C LEU A 9 14.13 15.22 1.75
N PRO A 10 13.04 14.58 2.18
CA PRO A 10 12.36 14.90 3.42
C PRO A 10 13.34 14.96 4.59
N ALA A 11 13.13 15.89 5.51
CA ALA A 11 14.01 16.07 6.67
C ALA A 11 14.18 14.78 7.48
N ALA A 12 13.15 13.93 7.51
CA ALA A 12 13.19 12.62 8.16
C ALA A 12 14.16 11.64 7.47
N VAL A 13 14.16 11.60 6.14
CA VAL A 13 15.06 10.73 5.36
C VAL A 13 16.49 11.24 5.40
N ARG A 14 16.70 12.57 5.45
CA ARG A 14 18.05 13.16 5.60
C ARG A 14 18.76 12.79 6.91
N LYS A 15 18.02 12.30 7.91
CA LYS A 15 18.58 11.79 9.17
C LYS A 15 18.97 10.30 9.09
N LEU A 16 18.55 9.58 8.06
CA LEU A 16 18.96 8.21 7.83
C LEU A 16 20.38 8.14 7.25
N GLU A 17 20.93 6.94 7.27
CA GLU A 17 22.22 6.59 6.66
C GLU A 17 22.21 6.87 5.14
N ARG A 18 23.40 7.09 4.57
CA ARG A 18 23.56 7.55 3.19
C ARG A 18 22.96 6.58 2.16
N ASP A 19 22.99 5.29 2.47
CA ASP A 19 22.44 4.25 1.61
C ASP A 19 20.91 4.30 1.61
N ALA A 20 20.27 4.46 2.77
CA ALA A 20 18.83 4.68 2.86
C ALA A 20 18.38 5.97 2.15
N GLN A 21 19.16 7.05 2.25
CA GLN A 21 18.90 8.28 1.48
C GLN A 21 18.95 8.01 -0.03
N THR A 22 19.91 7.20 -0.47
CA THR A 22 20.12 6.84 -1.87
C THR A 22 18.99 5.94 -2.39
N VAL A 23 18.56 4.94 -1.60
CA VAL A 23 17.38 4.12 -1.86
C VAL A 23 16.14 5.00 -2.02
N CYS A 24 15.93 5.99 -1.15
CA CYS A 24 14.81 6.93 -1.29
C CYS A 24 14.82 7.67 -2.64
N ILE A 25 15.99 8.06 -3.14
CA ILE A 25 16.11 8.71 -4.46
C ILE A 25 15.73 7.70 -5.57
N HIS A 26 16.22 6.46 -5.50
CA HIS A 26 15.88 5.44 -6.50
C HIS A 26 14.38 5.06 -6.48
N LEU A 27 13.76 4.98 -5.30
CA LEU A 27 12.32 4.73 -5.16
C LEU A 27 11.50 5.85 -5.81
N ARG A 28 11.91 7.12 -5.63
CA ARG A 28 11.30 8.27 -6.31
C ARG A 28 11.46 8.22 -7.83
N LEU A 29 12.46 7.52 -8.33
CA LEU A 29 12.68 7.24 -9.76
C LEU A 29 11.98 5.95 -10.23
N ARG A 30 11.08 5.37 -9.43
CA ARG A 30 10.32 4.13 -9.73
C ARG A 30 11.19 2.91 -10.03
N LYS A 31 12.39 2.83 -9.46
CA LYS A 31 13.24 1.64 -9.63
C LYS A 31 12.77 0.52 -8.71
N THR A 32 12.75 -0.70 -9.24
CA THR A 32 12.46 -1.91 -8.47
C THR A 32 13.58 -2.18 -7.46
N THR A 33 13.27 -2.85 -6.36
CA THR A 33 14.25 -3.25 -5.33
C THR A 33 15.43 -4.02 -5.93
N ALA A 34 15.17 -4.89 -6.91
CA ALA A 34 16.20 -5.62 -7.65
C ALA A 34 17.14 -4.69 -8.43
N ARG A 35 16.60 -3.66 -9.09
CA ARG A 35 17.40 -2.65 -9.81
C ARG A 35 18.18 -1.76 -8.84
N ILE A 36 17.61 -1.44 -7.69
CA ILE A 36 18.29 -0.70 -6.61
C ILE A 36 19.48 -1.51 -6.09
N ALA A 37 19.28 -2.79 -5.81
CA ALA A 37 20.34 -3.69 -5.35
C ALA A 37 21.51 -3.74 -6.34
N ALA A 38 21.20 -3.89 -7.64
CA ALA A 38 22.19 -3.90 -8.70
C ALA A 38 22.94 -2.56 -8.85
N GLU A 39 22.23 -1.43 -8.84
CA GLU A 39 22.85 -0.10 -9.02
C GLU A 39 23.63 0.37 -7.80
N MET A 40 23.24 -0.06 -6.59
CA MET A 40 23.95 0.24 -5.34
C MET A 40 25.02 -0.80 -5.01
N ASN A 41 25.15 -1.88 -5.78
CA ASN A 41 26.07 -3.00 -5.54
C ASN A 41 25.91 -3.59 -4.12
N ILE A 42 24.66 -3.83 -3.72
CA ILE A 42 24.29 -4.43 -2.42
C ILE A 42 23.46 -5.70 -2.61
N ALA A 43 23.35 -6.51 -1.56
CA ALA A 43 22.51 -7.70 -1.58
C ALA A 43 21.02 -7.34 -1.73
N PRO A 44 20.20 -8.16 -2.43
CA PRO A 44 18.75 -7.93 -2.56
C PRO A 44 18.02 -7.80 -1.22
N ASP A 45 18.43 -8.59 -0.22
CA ASP A 45 17.84 -8.55 1.12
C ASP A 45 18.15 -7.23 1.83
N GLU A 46 19.35 -6.69 1.62
CA GLU A 46 19.77 -5.41 2.19
C GLU A 46 19.07 -4.24 1.50
N ALA A 47 18.88 -4.31 0.18
CA ALA A 47 18.08 -3.34 -0.56
C ALA A 47 16.62 -3.33 -0.07
N SER A 48 16.05 -4.51 0.18
CA SER A 48 14.70 -4.67 0.73
C SER A 48 14.58 -4.11 2.14
N ARG A 49 15.59 -4.35 3.00
CA ARG A 49 15.66 -3.80 4.36
C ARG A 49 15.72 -2.27 4.35
N LEU A 50 16.56 -1.70 3.49
CA LEU A 50 16.71 -0.24 3.36
C LEU A 50 15.48 0.42 2.75
N GLU A 51 14.82 -0.22 1.78
CA GLU A 51 13.54 0.23 1.24
C GLU A 51 12.46 0.29 2.33
N GLU A 52 12.34 -0.77 3.13
CA GLU A 52 11.39 -0.83 4.24
C GLU A 52 11.69 0.25 5.29
N LEU A 53 12.96 0.49 5.61
CA LEU A 53 13.39 1.56 6.51
C LEU A 53 12.97 2.95 6.00
N VAL A 54 13.17 3.21 4.71
CA VAL A 54 12.78 4.46 4.05
C VAL A 54 11.27 4.62 4.04
N ARG A 55 10.52 3.58 3.67
CA ARG A 55 9.05 3.57 3.68
C ARG A 55 8.51 3.86 5.07
N ARG A 56 8.99 3.16 6.10
CA ARG A 56 8.60 3.40 7.50
C ARG A 56 8.87 4.84 7.94
N THR A 57 10.04 5.37 7.57
CA THR A 57 10.43 6.74 7.94
C THR A 57 9.54 7.79 7.27
N LEU A 58 9.18 7.58 6.00
CA LEU A 58 8.31 8.47 5.25
C LEU A 58 6.85 8.39 5.72
N ILE A 59 6.36 7.19 6.03
CA ILE A 59 5.04 6.96 6.62
C ILE A 59 4.94 7.63 8.00
N ALA A 60 5.91 7.40 8.89
CA ALA A 60 5.93 7.96 10.24
C ALA A 60 5.96 9.50 10.26
N THR A 61 6.39 10.12 9.16
CA THR A 61 6.51 11.58 9.04
C THR A 61 5.48 12.22 8.12
N GLY A 62 4.48 11.46 7.64
CA GLY A 62 3.42 11.98 6.79
C GLY A 62 3.88 12.39 5.38
N ASN A 63 5.05 11.95 4.93
CA ASN A 63 5.62 12.27 3.61
C ASN A 63 5.40 11.11 2.61
N TYR A 64 4.33 10.33 2.77
CA TYR A 64 4.06 9.11 2.01
C TYR A 64 3.73 9.38 0.54
N ASP A 65 3.17 10.56 0.24
CA ASP A 65 2.88 11.03 -1.12
C ASP A 65 4.12 11.03 -2.02
N LEU A 66 5.32 11.17 -1.45
CA LEU A 66 6.57 11.18 -2.20
C LEU A 66 7.00 9.80 -2.73
N ILE A 67 6.38 8.73 -2.24
CA ILE A 67 6.57 7.36 -2.75
C ILE A 67 5.36 6.93 -3.58
N ALA A 68 4.15 7.37 -3.21
CA ALA A 68 2.91 7.01 -3.87
C ALA A 68 2.64 7.82 -5.15
N ASP A 69 3.06 9.09 -5.22
CA ASP A 69 2.80 9.95 -6.38
C ASP A 69 3.94 10.98 -6.62
N PRO A 70 4.97 10.63 -7.43
CA PRO A 70 6.06 11.55 -7.72
C PRO A 70 5.63 12.59 -8.77
N GLN A 71 5.30 13.82 -8.35
CA GLN A 71 5.26 14.97 -9.25
C GLN A 71 6.66 15.33 -9.78
N PHE A 72 6.84 15.11 -11.10
CA PHE A 72 7.91 15.50 -12.05
C PHE A 72 9.29 14.83 -11.89
N VAL A 73 9.93 14.25 -12.92
CA VAL A 73 9.99 14.55 -14.38
C VAL A 73 10.02 13.24 -15.19
N GLN A 74 9.28 13.17 -16.30
CA GLN A 74 9.46 12.17 -17.36
C GLN A 74 10.85 12.33 -17.98
N ILE A 75 11.71 11.33 -17.83
CA ILE A 75 12.78 11.06 -18.79
C ILE A 75 12.60 9.61 -19.20
N GLY A 76 12.45 9.42 -20.51
CA GLY A 76 11.84 8.24 -21.12
C GLY A 76 12.64 6.95 -21.01
N GLU A 77 12.05 5.98 -21.69
CA GLU A 77 12.51 4.64 -22.06
C GLU A 77 12.22 3.46 -21.11
N GLU A 78 11.21 2.72 -21.57
CA GLU A 78 11.21 1.28 -21.88
C GLU A 78 11.25 0.24 -20.76
N GLY A 79 10.16 -0.55 -20.75
CA GLY A 79 10.20 -1.99 -20.52
C GLY A 79 10.34 -2.44 -19.08
N ALA A 80 9.25 -2.42 -18.30
CA ALA A 80 9.17 -3.21 -17.08
C ALA A 80 8.71 -4.64 -17.41
N ALA A 81 9.66 -5.56 -17.40
CA ALA A 81 9.45 -6.99 -17.53
C ALA A 81 8.53 -7.54 -16.43
N GLU A 82 7.57 -8.37 -16.82
CA GLU A 82 6.75 -9.18 -15.92
C GLU A 82 7.63 -10.20 -15.15
N PRO A 83 7.38 -10.43 -13.85
CA PRO A 83 8.10 -11.45 -13.11
C PRO A 83 7.74 -12.86 -13.60
N ALA A 84 8.77 -13.68 -13.80
CA ALA A 84 8.66 -15.04 -14.31
C ALA A 84 7.86 -15.97 -13.39
N ALA A 85 7.06 -16.79 -14.07
CA ALA A 85 6.16 -17.83 -13.60
C ALA A 85 6.76 -18.86 -12.61
N GLY A 86 6.23 -18.87 -11.38
CA GLY A 86 6.13 -20.07 -10.54
C GLY A 86 4.76 -20.73 -10.76
N GLY A 87 4.73 -22.07 -10.84
CA GLY A 87 3.60 -22.86 -11.36
C GLY A 87 2.29 -22.76 -10.56
N ALA A 88 1.29 -22.15 -11.18
CA ALA A 88 -0.13 -22.38 -10.99
C ALA A 88 -0.71 -22.56 -12.40
N GLY A 89 -1.67 -23.46 -12.60
CA GLY A 89 -2.22 -23.72 -13.94
C GLY A 89 -2.76 -22.43 -14.58
N ASP A 90 -2.76 -22.34 -15.91
CA ASP A 90 -3.24 -21.13 -16.61
C ASP A 90 -4.69 -20.76 -16.21
N GLU A 91 -5.51 -21.73 -15.83
CA GLU A 91 -6.86 -21.51 -15.29
C GLU A 91 -6.84 -20.81 -13.92
N ASP A 92 -5.94 -21.18 -13.02
CA ASP A 92 -5.80 -20.56 -11.70
C ASP A 92 -5.34 -19.09 -11.81
N ARG A 93 -4.51 -18.79 -12.81
CA ARG A 93 -4.06 -17.42 -13.10
C ARG A 93 -5.17 -16.53 -13.64
N ILE A 94 -6.00 -17.07 -14.51
CA ILE A 94 -7.17 -16.36 -15.05
C ILE A 94 -8.16 -16.08 -13.91
N LEU A 95 -8.46 -17.08 -13.09
CA LEU A 95 -9.33 -16.94 -11.92
C LEU A 95 -8.79 -15.93 -10.89
N ALA A 96 -7.49 -15.94 -10.63
CA ALA A 96 -6.85 -14.96 -9.75
C ALA A 96 -6.92 -13.53 -10.32
N GLY A 97 -6.72 -13.37 -11.63
CA GLY A 97 -6.84 -12.09 -12.32
C GLY A 97 -8.27 -11.53 -12.29
N GLU A 98 -9.27 -12.39 -12.50
CA GLU A 98 -10.69 -12.02 -12.39
C GLU A 98 -11.06 -11.65 -10.95
N PHE A 99 -10.59 -12.40 -9.96
CA PHE A 99 -10.80 -12.10 -8.55
C PHE A 99 -10.17 -10.75 -8.14
N LEU A 100 -8.93 -10.47 -8.56
CA LEU A 100 -8.28 -9.18 -8.25
C LEU A 100 -8.97 -8.01 -8.94
N ARG A 101 -9.49 -8.20 -10.16
CA ARG A 101 -10.28 -7.18 -10.86
C ARG A 101 -11.59 -6.89 -10.12
N ALA A 102 -12.31 -7.93 -9.70
CA ALA A 102 -13.52 -7.78 -8.89
C ALA A 102 -13.23 -7.13 -7.53
N LEU A 103 -12.14 -7.51 -6.87
CA LEU A 103 -11.70 -6.88 -5.62
C LEU A 103 -11.45 -5.38 -5.82
N LYS A 104 -10.80 -4.98 -6.92
CA LYS A 104 -10.57 -3.58 -7.24
C LYS A 104 -11.88 -2.82 -7.51
N SER A 105 -12.82 -3.42 -8.26
CA SER A 105 -14.16 -2.85 -8.51
C SER A 105 -14.95 -2.68 -7.21
N SER A 106 -15.00 -3.74 -6.40
CA SER A 106 -15.67 -3.76 -5.10
C SER A 106 -15.02 -2.82 -4.08
N LEU A 107 -13.70 -2.61 -4.10
CA LEU A 107 -13.05 -1.58 -3.30
C LEU A 107 -13.48 -0.18 -3.74
N ALA A 108 -13.58 0.08 -5.05
CA ALA A 108 -13.99 1.37 -5.59
C ALA A 108 -15.46 1.73 -5.25
N SER A 109 -16.32 0.74 -5.03
CA SER A 109 -17.72 0.95 -4.65
C SER A 109 -17.92 1.34 -3.17
N LEU A 110 -16.89 1.18 -2.33
CA LEU A 110 -16.93 1.56 -0.91
C LEU A 110 -16.90 3.09 -0.73
N ALA A 111 -17.54 3.54 0.36
CA ALA A 111 -17.51 4.95 0.74
C ALA A 111 -16.07 5.42 1.03
N PRO A 112 -15.74 6.71 0.86
CA PRO A 112 -14.37 7.20 1.05
C PRO A 112 -13.76 6.85 2.42
N GLY A 113 -14.54 6.95 3.51
CA GLY A 113 -14.08 6.58 4.85
C GLY A 113 -13.82 5.08 5.02
N GLU A 114 -14.58 4.23 4.32
CA GLU A 114 -14.41 2.77 4.32
C GLU A 114 -13.17 2.35 3.53
N ARG A 115 -12.95 2.96 2.36
CA ARG A 115 -11.70 2.77 1.61
C ARG A 115 -10.49 3.23 2.41
N ARG A 116 -10.60 4.41 3.02
CA ARG A 116 -9.50 5.01 3.79
C ARG A 116 -9.13 4.15 4.99
N ILE A 117 -10.10 3.67 5.78
CA ILE A 117 -9.77 2.83 6.94
C ILE A 117 -9.12 1.51 6.53
N LEU A 118 -9.58 0.87 5.44
CA LEU A 118 -8.97 -0.35 4.91
C LEU A 118 -7.56 -0.08 4.37
N HIS A 119 -7.35 1.05 3.70
CA HIS A 119 -6.04 1.44 3.20
C HIS A 119 -5.05 1.71 4.33
N LEU A 120 -5.43 2.45 5.37
CA LEU A 120 -4.58 2.69 6.53
C LEU A 120 -4.25 1.38 7.27
N PHE A 121 -5.23 0.49 7.42
CA PHE A 121 -5.08 -0.74 8.20
C PHE A 121 -4.33 -1.85 7.44
N PHE A 122 -4.67 -2.13 6.19
CA PHE A 122 -4.08 -3.22 5.40
C PHE A 122 -3.02 -2.74 4.41
N GLY A 123 -3.26 -1.60 3.74
CA GLY A 123 -2.30 -1.02 2.80
C GLY A 123 -1.06 -0.46 3.49
N LEU A 124 -1.24 0.28 4.59
CA LEU A 124 -0.16 0.90 5.35
C LEU A 124 0.22 0.15 6.63
N LYS A 125 -0.45 -0.96 6.94
CA LYS A 125 -0.20 -1.81 8.12
C LYS A 125 -0.16 -1.03 9.44
N MET A 126 -0.99 0.02 9.55
CA MET A 126 -1.03 0.87 10.75
C MET A 126 -1.79 0.20 11.88
N THR A 127 -1.28 0.36 13.11
CA THR A 127 -2.03 -0.04 14.31
C THR A 127 -3.19 0.92 14.55
N ALA A 128 -4.20 0.47 15.31
CA ALA A 128 -5.36 1.31 15.64
C ALA A 128 -4.96 2.65 16.29
N ASN A 129 -3.98 2.64 17.20
CA ASN A 129 -3.46 3.87 17.79
C ASN A 129 -2.79 4.78 16.76
N SER A 130 -2.00 4.21 15.85
CA SER A 130 -1.33 4.97 14.79
C SER A 130 -2.34 5.63 13.85
N ILE A 131 -3.47 4.97 13.58
CA ILE A 131 -4.56 5.51 12.75
C ILE A 131 -5.21 6.72 13.43
N LEU A 132 -5.43 6.66 14.75
CA LEU A 132 -5.98 7.79 15.50
C LEU A 132 -5.00 8.97 15.54
N ASP A 133 -3.73 8.70 15.79
CA ASP A 133 -2.68 9.73 15.75
C ASP A 133 -2.58 10.38 14.37
N PHE A 134 -2.74 9.58 13.30
CA PHE A 134 -2.77 10.08 11.93
C PHE A 134 -3.94 11.01 11.68
N GLN A 135 -5.16 10.63 12.09
CA GLN A 135 -6.34 11.49 11.98
C GLN A 135 -6.13 12.83 12.70
N GLN A 136 -5.59 12.79 13.92
CA GLN A 136 -5.34 13.99 14.72
C GLN A 136 -4.31 14.93 14.08
N ARG A 137 -3.25 14.38 13.47
CA ARG A 137 -2.19 15.19 12.84
C ARG A 137 -2.55 15.73 11.48
N SER A 138 -3.41 15.01 10.75
CA SER A 138 -3.82 15.38 9.38
C SER A 138 -5.13 16.18 9.34
N GLU A 139 -5.77 16.41 10.49
CA GLU A 139 -7.10 17.03 10.60
C GLU A 139 -8.15 16.34 9.71
N LEU A 140 -7.96 15.04 9.47
CA LEU A 140 -8.84 14.21 8.66
C LEU A 140 -9.67 13.31 9.56
N ASP A 141 -10.90 13.72 9.82
CA ASP A 141 -11.88 12.85 10.49
C ASP A 141 -12.32 11.72 9.56
N ILE A 142 -12.17 10.48 10.02
CA ILE A 142 -12.66 9.29 9.32
C ILE A 142 -14.03 8.93 9.88
N GLU A 143 -15.03 8.86 8.99
CA GLU A 143 -16.36 8.36 9.30
C GLU A 143 -16.68 7.10 8.50
N VAL A 144 -17.15 6.05 9.17
CA VAL A 144 -17.51 4.79 8.54
C VAL A 144 -18.98 4.46 8.77
N GLY A 145 -19.78 4.70 7.72
CA GLY A 145 -21.24 4.60 7.72
C GLY A 145 -21.86 5.44 8.84
N GLY A 146 -21.52 6.74 8.86
CA GLY A 146 -22.10 7.77 9.73
C GLY A 146 -21.61 7.76 11.18
N LYS A 147 -20.56 6.98 11.50
CA LYS A 147 -19.96 6.96 12.84
C LYS A 147 -18.50 7.43 12.76
N PRO A 148 -18.10 8.41 13.59
CA PRO A 148 -16.71 8.87 13.65
C PRO A 148 -15.82 7.83 14.32
N VAL A 149 -14.58 7.73 13.86
CA VAL A 149 -13.58 6.79 14.39
C VAL A 149 -12.67 7.51 15.39
N LYS A 150 -12.96 7.39 16.69
CA LYS A 150 -12.27 8.16 17.75
C LYS A 150 -11.47 7.29 18.73
N THR A 151 -11.79 6.01 18.84
CA THR A 151 -11.12 5.07 19.75
C THR A 151 -10.54 3.88 18.99
N PRO A 152 -9.60 3.13 19.59
CA PRO A 152 -9.06 1.92 18.96
C PRO A 152 -10.15 0.89 18.66
N ALA A 153 -11.16 0.79 19.53
CA ALA A 153 -12.33 -0.06 19.31
C ALA A 153 -13.13 0.37 18.07
N ASP A 154 -13.28 1.68 17.85
CA ASP A 154 -13.95 2.21 16.66
C ASP A 154 -13.18 1.87 15.39
N VAL A 155 -11.85 1.88 15.42
CA VAL A 155 -11.01 1.47 14.28
C VAL A 155 -11.29 0.02 13.91
N PHE A 156 -11.27 -0.90 14.88
CA PHE A 156 -11.55 -2.31 14.59
C PHE A 156 -12.98 -2.52 14.09
N SER A 157 -13.96 -1.83 14.67
CA SER A 157 -15.35 -1.88 14.23
C SER A 157 -15.53 -1.33 12.80
N ALA A 158 -14.85 -0.23 12.48
CA ALA A 158 -14.86 0.40 11.17
C ALA A 158 -14.22 -0.51 10.11
N VAL A 159 -13.08 -1.13 10.42
CA VAL A 159 -12.43 -2.12 9.57
C VAL A 159 -13.35 -3.31 9.34
N GLU A 160 -13.96 -3.87 10.38
CA GLU A 160 -14.86 -5.03 10.25
C GLU A 160 -16.10 -4.68 9.41
N LYS A 161 -16.67 -3.49 9.59
CA LYS A 161 -17.81 -3.01 8.81
C LYS A 161 -17.45 -2.81 7.34
N ALA A 162 -16.30 -2.23 7.05
CA ALA A 162 -15.80 -2.06 5.69
C ALA A 162 -15.53 -3.41 5.01
N LEU A 163 -14.95 -4.38 5.73
CA LEU A 163 -14.73 -5.74 5.22
C LEU A 163 -16.04 -6.49 4.94
N LYS A 164 -17.06 -6.35 5.80
CA LYS A 164 -18.38 -6.97 5.55
C LYS A 164 -19.06 -6.39 4.31
N LYS A 165 -18.94 -5.09 4.09
CA LYS A 165 -19.44 -4.45 2.87
C LYS A 165 -18.66 -4.88 1.62
N LEU A 166 -17.33 -4.95 1.73
CA LEU A 166 -16.47 -5.40 0.63
C LEU A 166 -16.79 -6.84 0.25
N LEU A 167 -17.01 -7.71 1.24
CA LEU A 167 -17.44 -9.09 1.03
C LEU A 167 -18.80 -9.16 0.32
N GLY A 168 -19.76 -8.34 0.73
CA GLY A 168 -21.07 -8.24 0.06
C GLY A 168 -20.95 -7.84 -1.42
N ALA A 169 -20.14 -6.82 -1.72
CA ALA A 169 -19.89 -6.39 -3.09
C ALA A 169 -19.21 -7.50 -3.93
N LEU A 170 -18.23 -8.19 -3.36
CA LEU A 170 -17.53 -9.30 -4.02
C LEU A 170 -18.43 -10.52 -4.30
N THR A 171 -19.36 -10.83 -3.39
CA THR A 171 -20.35 -11.91 -3.57
C THR A 171 -21.37 -11.62 -4.65
N ASP A 172 -21.63 -10.34 -4.93
CA ASP A 172 -22.55 -9.90 -5.98
C ASP A 172 -21.85 -9.85 -7.35
N GLU A 173 -20.55 -9.55 -7.39
CA GLU A 173 -19.77 -9.41 -8.63
C GLU A 173 -19.15 -10.72 -9.17
N THR A 174 -18.97 -11.76 -8.34
CA THR A 174 -18.28 -13.00 -8.79
C THR A 174 -18.86 -14.32 -8.28
N PRO A 175 -18.79 -15.41 -9.07
CA PRO A 175 -19.10 -16.77 -8.61
C PRO A 175 -18.19 -17.23 -7.47
N ILE A 176 -16.94 -16.77 -7.43
CA ILE A 176 -15.93 -17.09 -6.40
C ILE A 176 -16.32 -16.53 -5.03
N GLY A 177 -17.02 -15.39 -4.99
CA GLY A 177 -17.54 -14.82 -3.75
C GLY A 177 -18.64 -15.68 -3.10
N ARG A 178 -19.45 -16.41 -3.89
CA ARG A 178 -20.58 -17.20 -3.39
C ARG A 178 -20.12 -18.51 -2.72
N GLY A 179 -19.81 -18.42 -1.43
CA GLY A 179 -19.75 -19.56 -0.52
C GLY A 179 -18.36 -19.90 0.04
N THR A 180 -17.27 -19.40 -0.56
CA THR A 180 -15.89 -19.69 -0.13
C THR A 180 -15.18 -18.49 0.53
N LEU A 181 -15.55 -17.26 0.18
CA LEU A 181 -14.89 -16.07 0.73
C LEU A 181 -15.49 -15.68 2.10
N THR A 182 -14.65 -15.63 3.13
CA THR A 182 -15.05 -15.17 4.48
C THR A 182 -14.37 -13.85 4.82
N VAL A 183 -14.87 -13.11 5.82
CA VAL A 183 -14.20 -11.92 6.34
C VAL A 183 -12.75 -12.22 6.75
N LYS A 184 -12.48 -13.43 7.28
CA LYS A 184 -11.13 -13.86 7.65
C LYS A 184 -10.25 -14.06 6.40
N GLY A 185 -10.76 -14.74 5.37
CA GLY A 185 -10.03 -14.91 4.11
C GLY A 185 -9.76 -13.57 3.41
N LEU A 186 -10.71 -12.64 3.46
CA LEU A 186 -10.53 -11.30 2.90
C LEU A 186 -9.47 -10.49 3.66
N LYS A 187 -9.38 -10.64 4.99
CA LYS A 187 -8.28 -10.06 5.77
C LYS A 187 -6.92 -10.61 5.35
N GLU A 188 -6.81 -11.93 5.17
CA GLU A 188 -5.56 -12.58 4.76
C GLU A 188 -5.12 -12.13 3.36
N VAL A 189 -6.07 -12.02 2.42
CA VAL A 189 -5.80 -11.46 1.08
C VAL A 189 -5.31 -10.02 1.19
N LEU A 190 -6.04 -9.14 1.88
CA LEU A 190 -5.69 -7.72 1.98
C LEU A 190 -4.38 -7.48 2.76
N ASP A 191 -4.02 -8.34 3.70
CA ASP A 191 -2.74 -8.25 4.42
C ASP A 191 -1.55 -8.65 3.53
N GLN A 192 -1.79 -9.51 2.54
CA GLN A 192 -0.79 -9.95 1.54
C GLN A 192 -0.69 -8.99 0.35
N THR A 193 -1.82 -8.52 -0.17
CA THR A 193 -1.90 -7.72 -1.40
C THR A 193 -1.98 -6.22 -1.15
N GLY A 194 -2.33 -5.79 0.07
CA GLY A 194 -2.60 -4.39 0.39
C GLY A 194 -3.91 -3.88 -0.20
N VAL A 195 -4.13 -2.57 -0.08
CA VAL A 195 -5.24 -1.84 -0.72
C VAL A 195 -4.60 -0.74 -1.54
N GLU A 196 -4.60 -0.84 -2.86
CA GLU A 196 -4.21 0.28 -3.71
C GLU A 196 -5.35 1.32 -3.68
N ALA A 197 -5.07 2.52 -3.17
CA ALA A 197 -6.00 3.62 -3.24
C ALA A 197 -6.13 4.04 -4.71
N ALA A 198 -7.27 3.75 -5.33
CA ALA A 198 -7.68 4.32 -6.62
C ALA A 198 -8.21 5.74 -6.45
#